data_AF-A0A6M0C3P0-F1
#
_entry.id   AF-A0A6M0C3P0-F1
#
_cell.length_a   1.000
_cell.length_b   1.000
_cell.length_c   1.000
_cell.angle_alpha   90.00
_cell.angle_beta   90.00
_cell.angle_gamma   90.00
#
_symmetry.space_group_name_H-M   'P 1'
#
loop_
_entity.id
_entity.type
_entity.pdbx_description
1 polymer ?
#
loop_
_entity_poly.entity_id
_entity_poly.type
_entity_poly.pdbx_seq_one_letter_code
_entity_poly.pdbx_strand_id
1 'polypeptide(L)'
;MQTDLAGSNLTKANLKKADLTKANINTANLENANLQGANLTKANLDSANLENANLQEANLTKASLDSADIENANLQEADLKLTDISDSDLSEANLTNAYLVGAELVNANLRKVCLEGASLEAANLYNADLIGANLNGANLRKADLTDANIYGATFDNADLTDAIMPDGEIYNLETSTNKQLKRRKSMERQIIQTESAPAPVGPYNQAIAATGKMLFVSGQIAIDTRLNEIVYTDDVAKQTEQVMTNLEAVLTAAGAQWSNVVKTTVFLKDMNDFATVNGVYGKYFDPDTAPARACVEVSRLPKDVLVEIDCIAVI
;
A
#
# COMPACT_ATOMS: atom_id res chain seq x y z
N MET A 1 4.99 -44.15 -30.29
CA MET A 1 6.38 -43.79 -29.95
C MET A 1 6.31 -42.44 -29.25
N GLN A 2 7.04 -42.30 -28.15
CA GLN A 2 7.19 -41.01 -27.48
C GLN A 2 8.20 -40.20 -28.30
N THR A 3 7.85 -38.99 -28.72
CA THR A 3 8.78 -38.12 -29.44
C THR A 3 9.87 -37.67 -28.46
N ASP A 4 11.13 -37.95 -28.76
CA ASP A 4 12.27 -37.58 -27.92
C ASP A 4 13.10 -36.49 -28.62
N LEU A 5 13.12 -35.33 -27.98
CA LEU A 5 13.76 -34.08 -28.40
C LEU A 5 14.63 -33.52 -27.26
N ALA A 6 14.98 -34.35 -26.27
CA ALA A 6 15.83 -33.99 -25.15
C ALA A 6 17.12 -33.30 -25.59
N GLY A 7 17.42 -32.14 -25.02
CA GLY A 7 18.64 -31.37 -25.29
C GLY A 7 18.80 -30.92 -26.75
N SER A 8 17.76 -31.05 -27.57
CA SER A 8 17.83 -30.66 -28.97
C SER A 8 17.86 -29.14 -29.13
N ASN A 9 18.49 -28.68 -30.20
CA ASN A 9 18.41 -27.28 -30.62
C ASN A 9 17.24 -27.12 -31.58
N LEU A 10 16.19 -26.47 -31.10
CA LEU A 10 14.95 -26.11 -31.79
C LEU A 10 14.77 -24.59 -31.81
N THR A 11 15.84 -23.81 -31.67
CA THR A 11 15.80 -22.35 -31.73
C THR A 11 15.13 -21.91 -33.04
N LYS A 12 14.12 -21.05 -32.94
CA LYS A 12 13.31 -20.56 -34.08
C LYS A 12 12.59 -21.65 -34.88
N ALA A 13 12.48 -22.88 -34.35
CA ALA A 13 11.76 -23.95 -35.03
C ALA A 13 10.27 -23.58 -35.18
N ASN A 14 9.68 -24.01 -36.30
CA ASN A 14 8.25 -23.89 -36.51
C ASN A 14 7.56 -25.20 -36.11
N LEU A 15 6.94 -25.19 -34.94
CA LEU A 15 6.20 -26.29 -34.31
C LEU A 15 4.71 -25.94 -34.15
N LYS A 16 4.22 -24.97 -34.93
CA LYS A 16 2.83 -24.52 -34.89
C LYS A 16 1.88 -25.70 -35.11
N LYS A 17 0.95 -25.90 -34.17
CA LYS A 17 -0.02 -27.01 -34.17
C LYS A 17 0.61 -28.41 -34.19
N ALA A 18 1.89 -28.54 -33.84
CA ALA A 18 2.52 -29.85 -33.73
C ALA A 18 1.85 -30.68 -32.63
N ASP A 19 1.78 -32.00 -32.84
CA ASP A 19 1.44 -32.95 -31.77
C ASP A 19 2.72 -33.39 -31.07
N LEU A 20 2.92 -32.83 -29.87
CA LEU A 20 4.02 -33.11 -28.96
C LEU A 20 3.48 -33.74 -27.68
N THR A 21 2.33 -34.42 -27.74
CA THR A 21 1.73 -35.09 -26.59
C THR A 21 2.72 -36.06 -25.97
N LYS A 22 3.00 -35.90 -24.68
CA LYS A 22 3.99 -36.70 -23.92
C LYS A 22 5.41 -36.65 -24.46
N ALA A 23 5.74 -35.72 -25.36
CA ALA A 23 7.11 -35.60 -25.87
C ALA A 23 8.10 -35.34 -24.72
N ASN A 24 9.31 -35.87 -24.84
CA ASN A 24 10.41 -35.49 -23.98
C ASN A 24 11.18 -34.36 -24.66
N ILE A 25 11.12 -33.17 -24.11
CA ILE A 25 11.74 -31.94 -24.61
C ILE A 25 12.58 -31.28 -23.50
N ASN A 26 12.94 -32.06 -22.48
CA ASN A 26 13.73 -31.58 -21.35
C ASN A 26 15.05 -30.99 -21.83
N THR A 27 15.50 -29.90 -21.22
CA THR A 27 16.76 -29.21 -21.55
C THR A 27 16.91 -28.72 -23.00
N ALA A 28 15.87 -28.85 -23.84
CA ALA A 28 15.94 -28.41 -25.23
C ALA A 28 15.96 -26.88 -25.31
N ASN A 29 16.60 -26.35 -26.35
CA ASN A 29 16.55 -24.93 -26.66
C ASN A 29 15.42 -24.69 -27.69
N LEU A 30 14.34 -24.06 -27.24
CA LEU A 30 13.17 -23.60 -28.00
C LEU A 30 13.11 -22.07 -28.06
N GLU A 31 14.23 -21.38 -27.82
CA GLU A 31 14.32 -19.92 -27.87
C GLU A 31 13.75 -19.40 -29.20
N ASN A 32 12.83 -18.43 -29.14
CA ASN A 32 12.11 -17.88 -30.30
C ASN A 32 11.33 -18.90 -31.16
N ALA A 33 11.07 -20.13 -30.68
CA ALA A 33 10.30 -21.13 -31.43
C ALA A 33 8.82 -20.75 -31.54
N ASN A 34 8.17 -21.18 -32.62
CA ASN A 34 6.74 -21.02 -32.79
C ASN A 34 6.01 -22.32 -32.43
N LEU A 35 5.38 -22.35 -31.27
CA LEU A 35 4.56 -23.42 -30.72
C LEU A 35 3.06 -23.08 -30.71
N GLN A 36 2.64 -22.07 -31.49
CA GLN A 36 1.24 -21.60 -31.48
C GLN A 36 0.27 -22.76 -31.73
N GLY A 37 -0.68 -22.98 -30.81
CA GLY A 37 -1.67 -24.05 -30.89
C GLY A 37 -1.09 -25.47 -30.87
N ALA A 38 0.18 -25.66 -30.50
CA ALA A 38 0.76 -26.99 -30.35
C ALA A 38 0.12 -27.75 -29.19
N ASN A 39 0.05 -29.07 -29.31
CA ASN A 39 -0.41 -29.94 -28.23
C ASN A 39 0.80 -30.51 -27.48
N LEU A 40 1.05 -29.98 -26.30
CA LEU A 40 2.11 -30.35 -25.35
C LEU A 40 1.54 -31.11 -24.14
N THR A 41 0.32 -31.65 -24.24
CA THR A 41 -0.33 -32.35 -23.12
C THR A 41 0.61 -33.42 -22.54
N LYS A 42 0.92 -33.32 -21.24
CA LYS A 42 1.84 -34.22 -20.52
C LYS A 42 3.26 -34.30 -21.07
N ALA A 43 3.71 -33.33 -21.88
CA ALA A 43 5.10 -33.24 -22.30
C ALA A 43 6.01 -32.94 -21.10
N ASN A 44 7.25 -33.39 -21.17
CA ASN A 44 8.31 -32.95 -20.26
C ASN A 44 9.10 -31.85 -20.97
N LEU A 45 9.09 -30.63 -20.43
CA LEU A 45 9.91 -29.49 -20.85
C LEU A 45 10.77 -28.99 -19.68
N ASP A 46 11.09 -29.84 -18.72
CA ASP A 46 11.88 -29.48 -17.54
C ASP A 46 13.22 -28.87 -17.99
N SER A 47 13.57 -27.73 -17.41
CA SER A 47 14.80 -26.98 -17.73
C SER A 47 14.97 -26.62 -19.21
N ALA A 48 13.89 -26.63 -20.02
CA ALA A 48 13.95 -26.16 -21.39
C ALA A 48 14.06 -24.63 -21.45
N ASN A 49 14.73 -24.12 -22.49
CA ASN A 49 14.72 -22.68 -22.78
C ASN A 49 13.60 -22.40 -23.80
N LEU A 50 12.58 -21.66 -23.37
CA LEU A 50 11.42 -21.16 -24.13
C LEU A 50 11.42 -19.63 -24.20
N GLU A 51 12.56 -18.97 -23.95
CA GLU A 51 12.69 -17.52 -23.98
C GLU A 51 12.18 -16.97 -25.33
N ASN A 52 11.31 -15.97 -25.28
CA ASN A 52 10.67 -15.37 -26.45
C ASN A 52 9.85 -16.34 -27.34
N ALA A 53 9.55 -17.56 -26.90
CA ALA A 53 8.77 -18.51 -27.68
C ALA A 53 7.30 -18.08 -27.79
N ASN A 54 6.66 -18.44 -28.90
CA ASN A 54 5.22 -18.23 -29.08
C ASN A 54 4.44 -19.50 -28.78
N LEU A 55 3.80 -19.57 -27.62
CA LEU A 55 2.90 -20.63 -27.16
C LEU A 55 1.42 -20.21 -27.14
N GLN A 56 1.05 -19.16 -27.88
CA GLN A 56 -0.35 -18.71 -27.94
C GLN A 56 -1.28 -19.88 -28.30
N GLU A 57 -2.38 -20.03 -27.57
CA GLU A 57 -3.37 -21.13 -27.72
C GLU A 57 -2.79 -22.56 -27.58
N ALA A 58 -1.55 -22.73 -27.12
CA ALA A 58 -0.96 -24.06 -26.95
C ALA A 58 -1.63 -24.80 -25.77
N ASN A 59 -1.70 -26.13 -25.86
CA ASN A 59 -2.22 -26.97 -24.79
C ASN A 59 -1.07 -27.64 -24.04
N LEU A 60 -0.75 -27.13 -22.85
CA LEU A 60 0.25 -27.64 -21.92
C LEU A 60 -0.37 -28.39 -20.73
N THR A 61 -1.64 -28.80 -20.81
CA THR A 61 -2.34 -29.48 -19.71
C THR A 61 -1.48 -30.64 -19.16
N LYS A 62 -1.18 -30.61 -17.86
CA LYS A 62 -0.37 -31.62 -17.16
C LYS A 62 1.06 -31.80 -17.69
N ALA A 63 1.58 -30.84 -18.45
CA ALA A 63 2.99 -30.81 -18.80
C ALA A 63 3.84 -30.50 -17.55
N SER A 64 5.12 -30.82 -17.63
CA SER A 64 6.13 -30.44 -16.65
C SER A 64 7.05 -29.42 -17.32
N LEU A 65 7.20 -28.26 -16.70
CA LEU A 65 8.08 -27.16 -17.10
C LEU A 65 8.88 -26.72 -15.87
N ASP A 66 9.26 -27.65 -14.98
CA ASP A 66 10.03 -27.32 -13.79
C ASP A 66 11.39 -26.72 -14.17
N SER A 67 11.77 -25.63 -13.50
CA SER A 67 13.04 -24.92 -13.73
C SER A 67 13.24 -24.45 -15.19
N ALA A 68 12.17 -24.30 -15.98
CA ALA A 68 12.24 -23.85 -17.36
C ALA A 68 12.43 -22.33 -17.44
N ASP A 69 13.06 -21.87 -18.51
CA ASP A 69 13.15 -20.45 -18.84
C ASP A 69 12.05 -20.12 -19.85
N ILE A 70 11.09 -19.30 -19.45
CA ILE A 70 9.90 -18.90 -20.21
C ILE A 70 9.84 -17.36 -20.26
N GLU A 71 10.97 -16.68 -20.03
CA GLU A 71 11.06 -15.23 -20.02
C GLU A 71 10.57 -14.66 -21.37
N ASN A 72 9.79 -13.57 -21.32
CA ASN A 72 9.24 -12.89 -22.50
C ASN A 72 8.37 -13.75 -23.45
N ALA A 73 8.05 -14.99 -23.08
CA ALA A 73 7.25 -15.86 -23.95
C ALA A 73 5.79 -15.40 -24.06
N ASN A 74 5.15 -15.70 -25.18
CA ASN A 74 3.73 -15.43 -25.39
C ASN A 74 2.90 -16.69 -25.15
N LEU A 75 2.19 -16.75 -24.02
CA LEU A 75 1.25 -17.83 -23.66
C LEU A 75 -0.21 -17.33 -23.61
N GLN A 76 -0.54 -16.29 -24.38
CA GLN A 76 -1.92 -15.80 -24.45
C GLN A 76 -2.89 -16.94 -24.81
N GLU A 77 -3.96 -17.08 -24.03
CA GLU A 77 -4.99 -18.12 -24.21
C GLU A 77 -4.46 -19.57 -24.16
N ALA A 78 -3.25 -19.81 -23.65
CA ALA A 78 -2.72 -21.16 -23.49
C ALA A 78 -3.45 -21.93 -22.38
N ASP A 79 -3.56 -23.25 -22.55
CA ASP A 79 -4.12 -24.15 -21.54
C ASP A 79 -2.99 -24.77 -20.71
N LEU A 80 -2.81 -24.28 -19.48
CA LEU A 80 -1.79 -24.68 -18.50
C LEU A 80 -2.42 -25.37 -17.28
N LYS A 81 -3.59 -26.01 -17.45
CA LYS A 81 -4.27 -26.67 -16.34
C LYS A 81 -3.43 -27.81 -15.78
N LEU A 82 -3.26 -27.82 -14.46
CA LEU A 82 -2.52 -28.85 -13.73
C LEU A 82 -1.07 -29.03 -14.22
N THR A 83 -0.50 -27.98 -14.80
CA THR A 83 0.89 -27.94 -15.27
C THR A 83 1.80 -27.65 -14.10
N ASP A 84 2.96 -28.30 -14.06
CA ASP A 84 4.03 -27.96 -13.13
C ASP A 84 4.96 -26.94 -13.78
N ILE A 85 5.05 -25.75 -13.21
CA ILE A 85 5.89 -24.63 -13.67
C ILE A 85 6.69 -24.10 -12.46
N SER A 86 6.97 -24.97 -11.49
CA SER A 86 7.73 -24.64 -10.28
C SER A 86 9.17 -24.26 -10.64
N ASP A 87 9.73 -23.33 -9.84
CA ASP A 87 11.12 -22.86 -9.96
C ASP A 87 11.51 -22.23 -11.33
N SER A 88 10.52 -21.97 -12.19
CA SER A 88 10.72 -21.45 -13.55
C SER A 88 10.75 -19.93 -13.62
N ASP A 89 11.39 -19.40 -14.66
CA ASP A 89 11.36 -17.98 -14.99
C ASP A 89 10.25 -17.68 -16.00
N LEU A 90 9.24 -16.91 -15.59
CA LEU A 90 8.16 -16.40 -16.45
C LEU A 90 8.16 -14.88 -16.47
N SER A 91 9.27 -14.23 -16.11
CA SER A 91 9.30 -12.79 -16.02
C SER A 91 9.04 -12.16 -17.39
N GLU A 92 8.24 -11.09 -17.38
CA GLU A 92 7.78 -10.37 -18.57
C GLU A 92 6.98 -11.22 -19.59
N ALA A 93 6.61 -12.48 -19.27
CA ALA A 93 5.78 -13.32 -20.12
C ALA A 93 4.34 -12.81 -20.22
N ASN A 94 3.68 -13.10 -21.34
CA ASN A 94 2.28 -12.75 -21.58
C ASN A 94 1.38 -13.98 -21.41
N LEU A 95 0.65 -14.06 -20.31
CA LEU A 95 -0.36 -15.07 -19.97
C LEU A 95 -1.79 -14.50 -20.00
N THR A 96 -2.04 -13.44 -20.77
CA THR A 96 -3.38 -12.85 -20.90
C THR A 96 -4.41 -13.92 -21.29
N ASN A 97 -5.50 -14.02 -20.54
CA ASN A 97 -6.57 -15.01 -20.70
C ASN A 97 -6.11 -16.49 -20.67
N ALA A 98 -4.93 -16.81 -20.13
CA ALA A 98 -4.46 -18.19 -20.02
C ALA A 98 -5.24 -18.98 -18.93
N TYR A 99 -5.27 -20.30 -19.07
CA TYR A 99 -5.96 -21.20 -18.14
C TYR A 99 -4.97 -21.95 -17.25
N LEU A 100 -4.76 -21.48 -16.01
CA LEU A 100 -3.82 -22.04 -15.03
C LEU A 100 -4.53 -22.76 -13.87
N VAL A 101 -5.74 -23.31 -14.08
CA VAL A 101 -6.50 -23.93 -12.98
C VAL A 101 -5.73 -25.12 -12.41
N GLY A 102 -5.42 -25.04 -11.11
CA GLY A 102 -4.61 -26.03 -10.38
C GLY A 102 -3.16 -26.17 -10.87
N ALA A 103 -2.61 -25.16 -11.54
CA ALA A 103 -1.19 -25.15 -11.89
C ALA A 103 -0.30 -24.98 -10.65
N GLU A 104 0.88 -25.59 -10.67
CA GLU A 104 1.92 -25.41 -9.65
C GLU A 104 2.91 -24.35 -10.16
N LEU A 105 3.05 -23.25 -9.44
CA LEU A 105 3.96 -22.13 -9.72
C LEU A 105 4.83 -21.84 -8.49
N VAL A 106 5.18 -22.88 -7.73
CA VAL A 106 5.95 -22.75 -6.49
C VAL A 106 7.31 -22.14 -6.81
N ASN A 107 7.73 -21.10 -6.08
CA ASN A 107 8.96 -20.34 -6.29
C ASN A 107 9.14 -19.71 -7.68
N ALA A 108 8.12 -19.70 -8.54
CA ALA A 108 8.27 -19.19 -9.90
C ALA A 108 8.58 -17.68 -9.91
N ASN A 109 9.46 -17.25 -10.81
CA ASN A 109 9.71 -15.84 -11.07
C ASN A 109 8.64 -15.29 -12.03
N LEU A 110 7.65 -14.59 -11.50
CA LEU A 110 6.52 -14.00 -12.24
C LEU A 110 6.62 -12.47 -12.31
N ARG A 111 7.85 -11.92 -12.22
CA ARG A 111 8.06 -10.47 -12.24
C ARG A 111 7.52 -9.84 -13.52
N LYS A 112 6.69 -8.80 -13.38
CA LYS A 112 6.06 -8.05 -14.48
C LYS A 112 5.29 -8.92 -15.48
N VAL A 113 4.89 -10.13 -15.09
CA VAL A 113 4.10 -11.01 -15.95
C VAL A 113 2.73 -10.38 -16.23
N CYS A 114 2.17 -10.58 -17.42
CA CYS A 114 0.80 -10.17 -17.73
C CYS A 114 -0.16 -11.36 -17.59
N LEU A 115 -0.94 -11.39 -16.51
CA LEU A 115 -1.97 -12.39 -16.19
C LEU A 115 -3.39 -11.82 -16.32
N GLU A 116 -3.57 -10.75 -17.10
CA GLU A 116 -4.87 -10.10 -17.26
C GLU A 116 -5.93 -11.10 -17.75
N GLY A 117 -7.05 -11.20 -17.04
CA GLY A 117 -8.15 -12.13 -17.35
C GLY A 117 -7.79 -13.62 -17.22
N ALA A 118 -6.60 -13.97 -16.75
CA ALA A 118 -6.19 -15.37 -16.60
C ALA A 118 -6.97 -16.09 -15.49
N SER A 119 -7.13 -17.40 -15.63
CA SER A 119 -7.80 -18.24 -14.64
C SER A 119 -6.78 -19.05 -13.84
N LEU A 120 -6.44 -18.57 -12.65
CA LEU A 120 -5.56 -19.21 -11.66
C LEU A 120 -6.35 -19.90 -10.52
N GLU A 121 -7.60 -20.32 -10.74
CA GLU A 121 -8.39 -20.99 -9.69
C GLU A 121 -7.63 -22.21 -9.14
N ALA A 122 -7.48 -22.28 -7.81
CA ALA A 122 -6.75 -23.32 -7.09
C ALA A 122 -5.27 -23.50 -7.52
N ALA A 123 -4.67 -22.51 -8.19
CA ALA A 123 -3.24 -22.53 -8.49
C ALA A 123 -2.40 -22.35 -7.22
N ASN A 124 -1.25 -23.00 -7.18
CA ASN A 124 -0.29 -22.88 -6.09
C ASN A 124 0.81 -21.89 -6.48
N LEU A 125 0.82 -20.71 -5.88
CA LEU A 125 1.83 -19.65 -6.05
C LEU A 125 2.68 -19.50 -4.78
N TYR A 126 2.85 -20.56 -3.99
CA TYR A 126 3.69 -20.54 -2.78
C TYR A 126 5.08 -19.97 -3.08
N ASN A 127 5.46 -18.92 -2.35
CA ASN A 127 6.76 -18.24 -2.47
C ASN A 127 7.09 -17.72 -3.90
N ALA A 128 6.08 -17.51 -4.75
CA ALA A 128 6.29 -16.97 -6.09
C ALA A 128 6.60 -15.46 -6.06
N ASP A 129 7.37 -14.98 -7.04
CA ASP A 129 7.73 -13.56 -7.14
C ASP A 129 6.88 -12.83 -8.16
N LEU A 130 5.88 -12.08 -7.71
CA LEU A 130 4.90 -11.37 -8.54
C LEU A 130 5.19 -9.86 -8.63
N ILE A 131 6.43 -9.40 -8.40
CA ILE A 131 6.71 -7.95 -8.40
C ILE A 131 6.30 -7.32 -9.74
N GLY A 132 5.41 -6.33 -9.68
CA GLY A 132 4.93 -5.61 -10.86
C GLY A 132 4.03 -6.42 -11.81
N ALA A 133 3.56 -7.60 -11.42
CA ALA A 133 2.67 -8.42 -12.23
C ALA A 133 1.29 -7.76 -12.44
N ASN A 134 0.70 -7.93 -13.63
CA ASN A 134 -0.67 -7.49 -13.90
C ASN A 134 -1.65 -8.67 -13.76
N LEU A 135 -2.44 -8.72 -12.69
CA LEU A 135 -3.49 -9.72 -12.46
C LEU A 135 -4.91 -9.13 -12.59
N ASN A 136 -5.07 -8.03 -13.33
CA ASN A 136 -6.37 -7.39 -13.48
C ASN A 136 -7.39 -8.35 -14.12
N GLY A 137 -8.59 -8.44 -13.55
CA GLY A 137 -9.65 -9.34 -14.02
C GLY A 137 -9.36 -10.83 -13.86
N ALA A 138 -8.22 -11.23 -13.27
CA ALA A 138 -7.86 -12.62 -13.10
C ALA A 138 -8.75 -13.33 -12.07
N ASN A 139 -9.03 -14.62 -12.28
CA ASN A 139 -9.70 -15.48 -11.30
C ASN A 139 -8.63 -16.20 -10.47
N LEU A 140 -8.47 -15.81 -9.20
CA LEU A 140 -7.54 -16.40 -8.23
C LEU A 140 -8.28 -17.17 -7.12
N ARG A 141 -9.52 -17.60 -7.35
CA ARG A 141 -10.30 -18.28 -6.32
C ARG A 141 -9.56 -19.48 -5.79
N LYS A 142 -9.45 -19.62 -4.46
CA LYS A 142 -8.74 -20.73 -3.79
C LYS A 142 -7.26 -20.89 -4.18
N ALA A 143 -6.66 -19.91 -4.85
CA ALA A 143 -5.22 -19.93 -5.11
C ALA A 143 -4.45 -19.79 -3.80
N ASP A 144 -3.28 -20.41 -3.71
CA ASP A 144 -2.37 -20.25 -2.57
C ASP A 144 -1.27 -19.27 -2.93
N LEU A 145 -1.27 -18.08 -2.34
CA LEU A 145 -0.24 -17.06 -2.49
C LEU A 145 0.65 -16.94 -1.25
N THR A 146 0.65 -17.92 -0.34
CA THR A 146 1.46 -17.86 0.89
C THR A 146 2.92 -17.57 0.56
N ASP A 147 3.53 -16.62 1.29
CA ASP A 147 4.90 -16.12 1.07
C ASP A 147 5.18 -15.47 -0.31
N ALA A 148 4.17 -15.31 -1.19
CA ALA A 148 4.37 -14.71 -2.50
C ALA A 148 4.68 -13.20 -2.41
N ASN A 149 5.61 -12.71 -3.23
CA ASN A 149 5.96 -11.29 -3.27
C ASN A 149 5.09 -10.54 -4.27
N ILE A 150 4.04 -9.88 -3.79
CA ILE A 150 3.08 -9.14 -4.62
C ILE A 150 3.37 -7.63 -4.74
N TYR A 151 4.59 -7.18 -4.43
CA TYR A 151 4.90 -5.74 -4.43
C TYR A 151 4.72 -5.12 -5.83
N GLY A 152 3.84 -4.12 -5.94
CA GLY A 152 3.57 -3.44 -7.21
C GLY A 152 2.69 -4.23 -8.18
N ALA A 153 2.20 -5.42 -7.81
CA ALA A 153 1.23 -6.16 -8.60
C ALA A 153 -0.15 -5.46 -8.60
N THR A 154 -0.90 -5.55 -9.70
CA THR A 154 -2.26 -5.00 -9.82
C THR A 154 -3.30 -6.12 -9.81
N PHE A 155 -4.44 -5.87 -9.15
CA PHE A 155 -5.52 -6.84 -8.95
C PHE A 155 -6.90 -6.23 -9.25
N ASP A 156 -6.97 -5.23 -10.14
CA ASP A 156 -8.22 -4.53 -10.43
C ASP A 156 -9.24 -5.51 -11.01
N ASN A 157 -10.40 -5.64 -10.36
CA ASN A 157 -11.46 -6.61 -10.71
C ASN A 157 -11.04 -8.10 -10.64
N ALA A 158 -9.94 -8.45 -9.96
CA ALA A 158 -9.58 -9.85 -9.74
C ALA A 158 -10.53 -10.52 -8.72
N ASP A 159 -10.88 -11.80 -8.95
CA ASP A 159 -11.63 -12.61 -7.98
C ASP A 159 -10.65 -13.38 -7.08
N LEU A 160 -10.44 -12.88 -5.86
CA LEU A 160 -9.59 -13.49 -4.84
C LEU A 160 -10.36 -14.38 -3.86
N THR A 161 -11.63 -14.71 -4.12
CA THR A 161 -12.48 -15.43 -3.15
C THR A 161 -11.86 -16.76 -2.71
N ASP A 162 -11.72 -16.94 -1.40
CA ASP A 162 -11.13 -18.10 -0.75
C ASP A 162 -9.63 -18.32 -1.05
N ALA A 163 -8.93 -17.36 -1.68
CA ALA A 163 -7.49 -17.44 -1.90
C ALA A 163 -6.73 -17.32 -0.56
N ILE A 164 -5.62 -18.03 -0.39
CA ILE A 164 -4.70 -17.83 0.72
C ILE A 164 -3.74 -16.71 0.31
N MET A 165 -3.67 -15.62 1.08
CA MET A 165 -2.86 -14.44 0.77
C MET A 165 -1.40 -14.62 1.25
N PRO A 166 -0.46 -13.72 0.87
CA PRO A 166 0.94 -13.84 1.29
C PRO A 166 1.21 -13.90 2.79
N ASP A 167 0.31 -13.38 3.61
CA ASP A 167 0.37 -13.47 5.08
C ASP A 167 -0.19 -14.79 5.64
N GLY A 168 -0.62 -15.72 4.77
CA GLY A 168 -1.24 -17.01 5.12
C GLY A 168 -2.73 -16.91 5.45
N GLU A 169 -3.33 -15.72 5.38
CA GLU A 169 -4.75 -15.54 5.69
C GLU A 169 -5.64 -15.81 4.47
N ILE A 170 -6.79 -16.45 4.69
CA ILE A 170 -7.78 -16.69 3.63
C ILE A 170 -8.55 -15.40 3.31
N TYR A 171 -8.59 -15.03 2.05
CA TYR A 171 -9.38 -13.91 1.53
C TYR A 171 -10.85 -14.32 1.41
N ASN A 172 -11.67 -13.97 2.41
CA ASN A 172 -13.13 -14.13 2.30
C ASN A 172 -13.77 -12.78 2.00
N LEU A 173 -14.62 -12.67 0.96
CA LEU A 173 -15.35 -11.43 0.62
C LEU A 173 -16.09 -10.79 1.81
N GLU A 174 -16.60 -11.60 2.75
CA GLU A 174 -17.21 -11.13 4.00
C GLU A 174 -16.19 -10.54 4.98
N THR A 175 -14.98 -11.12 5.04
CA THR A 175 -13.85 -10.54 5.77
C THR A 175 -13.18 -9.40 5.02
N SER A 176 -13.35 -9.26 3.70
CA SER A 176 -12.81 -8.17 2.88
C SER A 176 -13.69 -6.93 2.94
N THR A 177 -15.01 -7.11 3.03
CA THR A 177 -15.95 -6.05 3.40
C THR A 177 -15.79 -5.67 4.86
N ASN A 178 -15.60 -6.62 5.78
CA ASN A 178 -15.26 -6.32 7.18
C ASN A 178 -13.82 -5.81 7.39
N LYS A 179 -12.85 -6.16 6.52
CA LYS A 179 -11.49 -5.59 6.43
C LYS A 179 -11.53 -4.27 5.69
N GLN A 180 -12.51 -3.96 4.85
CA GLN A 180 -12.77 -2.60 4.35
C GLN A 180 -13.46 -1.76 5.42
N LEU A 181 -14.31 -2.33 6.28
CA LEU A 181 -14.82 -1.68 7.49
C LEU A 181 -13.73 -1.52 8.57
N LYS A 182 -12.75 -2.44 8.67
CA LYS A 182 -11.57 -2.34 9.57
C LYS A 182 -10.39 -1.54 8.98
N ARG A 183 -10.18 -1.53 7.66
CA ARG A 183 -9.30 -0.59 6.90
C ARG A 183 -10.00 0.76 6.69
N ARG A 184 -11.30 0.84 6.97
CA ARG A 184 -12.01 2.04 7.41
C ARG A 184 -11.86 2.33 8.91
N LYS A 185 -10.84 1.80 9.58
CA LYS A 185 -9.93 2.72 10.27
C LYS A 185 -9.08 3.42 9.22
N SER A 186 -9.76 4.21 8.40
CA SER A 186 -9.23 5.47 7.92
C SER A 186 -8.68 6.19 9.15
N MET A 187 -7.66 7.03 9.01
CA MET A 187 -7.38 7.96 10.10
C MET A 187 -8.71 8.61 10.53
N GLU A 188 -9.23 8.28 11.71
CA GLU A 188 -10.47 8.85 12.23
C GLU A 188 -10.10 10.27 12.58
N ARG A 189 -10.30 11.14 11.59
CA ARG A 189 -10.16 12.58 11.74
C ARG A 189 -11.38 13.03 12.53
N GLN A 190 -11.21 13.27 13.82
CA GLN A 190 -12.23 13.91 14.63
C GLN A 190 -11.97 15.42 14.64
N ILE A 191 -12.99 16.20 14.27
CA ILE A 191 -12.97 17.64 14.40
C ILE A 191 -13.28 17.97 15.86
N ILE A 192 -12.41 18.75 16.50
CA ILE A 192 -12.63 19.26 17.85
C ILE A 192 -13.16 20.69 17.75
N GLN A 193 -14.30 20.92 18.41
CA GLN A 193 -14.97 22.21 18.49
C GLN A 193 -15.49 22.45 19.92
N THR A 194 -15.38 23.69 20.38
CA THR A 194 -15.93 24.17 21.65
C THR A 194 -16.31 25.64 21.56
N GLU A 195 -17.38 26.02 22.25
CA GLU A 195 -17.81 27.42 22.41
C GLU A 195 -16.93 28.18 23.41
N SER A 196 -16.13 27.47 24.20
CA SER A 196 -15.20 28.06 25.18
C SER A 196 -13.89 28.54 24.56
N ALA A 197 -13.67 28.32 23.26
CA ALA A 197 -12.54 28.84 22.50
C ALA A 197 -13.04 29.59 21.24
N PRO A 198 -12.25 30.53 20.68
CA PRO A 198 -12.66 31.31 19.53
C PRO A 198 -13.03 30.42 18.34
N ALA A 199 -14.18 30.68 17.72
CA ALA A 199 -14.62 29.94 16.55
C ALA A 199 -13.68 30.19 15.35
N PRO A 200 -13.45 29.18 14.50
CA PRO A 200 -12.62 29.36 13.32
C PRO A 200 -13.29 30.31 12.33
N VAL A 201 -12.56 31.35 11.91
CA VAL A 201 -13.00 32.34 10.91
C VAL A 201 -12.27 32.06 9.60
N GLY A 202 -12.66 30.98 8.90
CA GLY A 202 -12.03 30.55 7.65
C GLY A 202 -11.99 29.03 7.49
N PRO A 203 -11.29 28.50 6.47
CA PRO A 203 -11.24 27.07 6.17
C PRO A 203 -10.26 26.30 7.09
N TYR A 204 -10.40 26.45 8.40
CA TYR A 204 -9.65 25.70 9.42
C TYR A 204 -10.54 25.27 10.60
N ASN A 205 -10.04 24.43 11.50
CA ASN A 205 -10.76 23.97 12.71
C ASN A 205 -9.93 24.31 13.95
N GLN A 206 -10.54 24.39 15.13
CA GLN A 206 -9.81 24.65 16.38
C GLN A 206 -8.74 23.57 16.66
N ALA A 207 -9.10 22.30 16.48
CA ALA A 207 -8.14 21.21 16.45
C ALA A 207 -8.65 20.01 15.65
N ILE A 208 -7.72 19.13 15.29
CA ILE A 208 -7.99 17.83 14.66
C ILE A 208 -7.33 16.74 15.49
N ALA A 209 -8.11 15.75 15.94
CA ALA A 209 -7.57 14.50 16.46
C ALA A 209 -7.45 13.48 15.31
N ALA A 210 -6.31 12.78 15.25
CA ALA A 210 -6.00 11.76 14.25
C ALA A 210 -5.73 10.39 14.90
N THR A 211 -5.93 9.30 14.14
CA THR A 211 -5.64 7.93 14.60
C THR A 211 -4.20 7.81 15.09
N GLY A 212 -4.03 7.13 16.23
CA GLY A 212 -2.79 7.14 17.01
C GLY A 212 -2.84 8.12 18.19
N LYS A 213 -3.99 8.78 18.37
CA LYS A 213 -4.30 9.70 19.47
C LYS A 213 -3.44 10.98 19.48
N MET A 214 -2.98 11.43 18.31
CA MET A 214 -2.36 12.75 18.18
C MET A 214 -3.44 13.81 17.98
N LEU A 215 -3.32 14.92 18.71
CA LEU A 215 -4.17 16.10 18.63
C LEU A 215 -3.34 17.26 18.08
N PHE A 216 -3.81 17.85 16.98
CA PHE A 216 -3.19 19.02 16.34
C PHE A 216 -4.06 20.24 16.60
N VAL A 217 -3.61 21.14 17.47
CA VAL A 217 -4.34 22.36 17.85
C VAL A 217 -3.84 23.52 17.00
N SER A 218 -4.77 24.26 16.37
CA SER A 218 -4.42 25.46 15.59
C SER A 218 -3.88 26.58 16.48
N GLY A 219 -3.13 27.50 15.86
CA GLY A 219 -2.60 28.68 16.52
C GLY A 219 -3.71 29.49 17.21
N GLN A 220 -3.60 29.62 18.52
CA GLN A 220 -4.52 30.41 19.33
C GLN A 220 -3.97 31.82 19.51
N ILE A 221 -4.86 32.80 19.37
CA ILE A 221 -4.61 34.23 19.60
C ILE A 221 -5.54 34.75 20.71
N ALA A 222 -5.25 35.94 21.24
CA ALA A 222 -5.94 36.53 22.39
C ALA A 222 -7.35 37.08 22.08
N ILE A 223 -8.24 36.25 21.53
CA ILE A 223 -9.67 36.56 21.41
C ILE A 223 -10.38 36.10 22.68
N ASP A 224 -11.15 36.98 23.31
CA ASP A 224 -12.12 36.61 24.36
C ASP A 224 -13.41 36.14 23.71
N THR A 225 -13.86 34.92 24.01
CA THR A 225 -15.04 34.31 23.38
C THR A 225 -16.37 34.96 23.75
N ARG A 226 -16.43 35.66 24.88
CA ARG A 226 -17.65 36.36 25.35
C ARG A 226 -17.84 37.68 24.61
N LEU A 227 -16.73 38.33 24.26
CA LEU A 227 -16.71 39.60 23.54
C LEU A 227 -16.56 39.40 22.03
N ASN A 228 -15.99 38.26 21.61
CA ASN A 228 -15.56 37.96 20.25
C ASN A 228 -14.58 39.01 19.67
N GLU A 229 -13.76 39.60 20.54
CA GLU A 229 -12.78 40.66 20.21
C GLU A 229 -11.38 40.31 20.72
N ILE A 230 -10.37 40.92 20.12
CA ILE A 230 -8.99 40.86 20.63
C ILE A 230 -8.92 41.68 21.91
N VAL A 231 -8.42 41.06 22.97
CA VAL A 231 -8.24 41.71 24.26
C VAL A 231 -6.76 41.99 24.53
N TYR A 232 -6.50 43.03 25.33
CA TYR A 232 -5.15 43.37 25.81
C TYR A 232 -4.16 43.72 24.69
N THR A 233 -4.56 44.53 23.71
CA THR A 233 -3.77 44.85 22.50
C THR A 233 -2.34 45.32 22.77
N ASP A 234 -2.07 45.91 23.93
CA ASP A 234 -0.77 46.48 24.33
C ASP A 234 -0.12 45.76 25.51
N ASP A 235 -0.65 44.60 25.95
CA ASP A 235 -0.15 43.85 27.12
C ASP A 235 0.07 42.38 26.75
N VAL A 236 1.32 42.04 26.41
CA VAL A 236 1.70 40.70 25.94
C VAL A 236 1.50 39.64 27.02
N ALA A 237 1.62 39.99 28.31
CA ALA A 237 1.41 39.05 29.40
C ALA A 237 -0.05 38.59 29.44
N LYS A 238 -0.99 39.55 29.41
CA LYS A 238 -2.43 39.24 29.40
C LYS A 238 -2.90 38.61 28.09
N GLN A 239 -2.31 38.97 26.95
CA GLN A 239 -2.57 38.23 25.70
C GLN A 239 -2.12 36.78 25.82
N THR A 240 -0.94 36.53 26.42
CA THR A 240 -0.46 35.17 26.64
C THR A 240 -1.42 34.40 27.55
N GLU A 241 -1.91 34.99 28.63
CA GLU A 241 -2.90 34.36 29.53
C GLU A 241 -4.20 34.00 28.78
N GLN A 242 -4.70 34.88 27.91
CA GLN A 242 -5.87 34.59 27.08
C GLN A 242 -5.59 33.48 26.05
N VAL A 243 -4.42 33.49 25.41
CA VAL A 243 -4.00 32.43 24.47
C VAL A 243 -3.94 31.07 25.16
N MET A 244 -3.34 31.00 26.36
CA MET A 244 -3.26 29.77 27.14
C MET A 244 -4.65 29.29 27.57
N THR A 245 -5.56 30.19 27.94
CA THR A 245 -6.96 29.88 28.24
C THR A 245 -7.68 29.28 27.03
N ASN A 246 -7.48 29.85 25.84
CA ASN A 246 -8.07 29.35 24.59
C ASN A 246 -7.52 27.96 24.23
N LEU A 247 -6.21 27.73 24.39
CA LEU A 247 -5.60 26.41 24.20
C LEU A 247 -6.18 25.37 25.17
N GLU A 248 -6.30 25.70 26.45
CA GLU A 248 -6.86 24.81 27.47
C GLU A 248 -8.30 24.39 27.14
N ALA A 249 -9.12 25.33 26.67
CA ALA A 249 -10.49 25.04 26.27
C ALA A 249 -10.53 24.03 25.10
N VAL A 250 -9.66 24.16 24.10
CA VAL A 250 -9.58 23.22 22.97
C VAL A 250 -9.03 21.86 23.40
N LEU A 251 -7.98 21.84 24.24
CA LEU A 251 -7.43 20.61 24.82
C LEU A 251 -8.49 19.85 25.61
N THR A 252 -9.22 20.55 26.49
CA THR A 252 -10.28 19.97 27.33
C THR A 252 -11.41 19.39 26.48
N ALA A 253 -11.82 20.09 25.41
CA ALA A 253 -12.83 19.60 24.48
C ALA A 253 -12.40 18.32 23.72
N ALA A 254 -11.09 18.11 23.57
CA ALA A 254 -10.51 16.89 23.02
C ALA A 254 -10.26 15.78 24.05
N GLY A 255 -10.59 16.01 25.34
CA GLY A 255 -10.27 15.09 26.44
C GLY A 255 -8.78 15.10 26.85
N ALA A 256 -8.04 16.15 26.49
CA ALA A 256 -6.64 16.35 26.84
C ALA A 256 -6.46 17.34 28.01
N GLN A 257 -5.29 17.29 28.64
CA GLN A 257 -4.81 18.25 29.63
C GLN A 257 -3.38 18.68 29.28
N TRP A 258 -2.81 19.65 30.01
CA TRP A 258 -1.47 20.18 29.72
C TRP A 258 -0.37 19.12 29.70
N SER A 259 -0.48 18.07 30.52
CA SER A 259 0.47 16.94 30.54
C SER A 259 0.44 16.08 29.27
N ASN A 260 -0.59 16.22 28.43
CA ASN A 260 -0.66 15.55 27.13
C ASN A 260 0.10 16.30 26.03
N VAL A 261 0.44 17.57 26.24
CA VAL A 261 1.10 18.40 25.22
C VAL A 261 2.56 17.96 25.08
N VAL A 262 2.95 17.64 23.85
CA VAL A 262 4.30 17.15 23.52
C VAL A 262 5.14 18.16 22.74
N LYS A 263 4.48 19.12 22.07
CA LYS A 263 5.15 20.17 21.29
C LYS A 263 4.33 21.45 21.29
N THR A 264 4.97 22.61 21.44
CA THR A 264 4.37 23.92 21.16
C THR A 264 5.21 24.74 20.19
N THR A 265 4.57 25.63 19.44
CA THR A 265 5.24 26.69 18.68
C THR A 265 4.73 28.03 19.18
N VAL A 266 5.65 28.90 19.58
CA VAL A 266 5.34 30.24 20.11
C VAL A 266 5.81 31.27 19.09
N PHE A 267 4.88 32.00 18.50
CA PHE A 267 5.15 33.08 17.58
C PHE A 267 5.00 34.41 18.30
N LEU A 268 6.03 35.25 18.25
CA LEU A 268 6.06 36.57 18.87
C LEU A 268 6.10 37.68 17.83
N LYS A 269 5.47 38.81 18.12
CA LYS A 269 5.61 40.04 17.33
C LYS A 269 6.95 40.75 17.61
N ASP A 270 7.45 40.63 18.84
CA ASP A 270 8.72 41.21 19.29
C ASP A 270 9.43 40.22 20.22
N MET A 271 10.66 39.82 19.88
CA MET A 271 11.44 38.87 20.69
C MET A 271 11.83 39.44 22.06
N ASN A 272 11.80 40.76 22.25
CA ASN A 272 12.06 41.36 23.56
C ASN A 272 10.99 40.97 24.61
N ASP A 273 9.80 40.55 24.18
CA ASP A 273 8.73 40.07 25.06
C ASP A 273 8.93 38.62 25.55
N PHE A 274 9.98 37.93 25.07
CA PHE A 274 10.23 36.53 25.38
C PHE A 274 10.22 36.23 26.89
N ALA A 275 10.88 37.04 27.71
CA ALA A 275 10.95 36.82 29.16
C ALA A 275 9.56 36.89 29.82
N THR A 276 8.74 37.86 29.39
CA THR A 276 7.36 38.07 29.87
C THR A 276 6.47 36.89 29.48
N VAL A 277 6.49 36.51 28.20
CA VAL A 277 5.72 35.37 27.68
C VAL A 277 6.14 34.07 28.36
N ASN A 278 7.46 33.85 28.54
CA ASN A 278 7.98 32.66 29.19
C ASN A 278 7.57 32.57 30.67
N GLY A 279 7.46 33.71 31.37
CA GLY A 279 6.98 33.77 32.74
C GLY A 279 5.51 33.38 32.90
N VAL A 280 4.66 33.68 31.91
CA VAL A 280 3.26 33.23 31.88
C VAL A 280 3.18 31.77 31.45
N TYR A 281 3.84 31.42 30.34
CA TYR A 281 3.84 30.06 29.77
C TYR A 281 4.32 29.01 30.77
N GLY A 282 5.38 29.30 31.53
CA GLY A 282 5.94 28.39 32.53
C GLY A 282 4.99 28.06 33.69
N LYS A 283 3.87 28.76 33.86
CA LYS A 283 2.85 28.43 34.87
C LYS A 283 2.04 27.19 34.50
N TYR A 284 2.03 26.79 33.23
CA TYR A 284 1.17 25.72 32.69
C TYR A 284 1.90 24.39 32.48
N PHE A 285 3.23 24.38 32.54
CA PHE A 285 4.05 23.19 32.28
C PHE A 285 5.01 22.93 33.43
N ASP A 286 5.05 21.68 33.88
CA ASP A 286 6.09 21.20 34.78
C ASP A 286 7.45 21.23 34.05
N PRO A 287 8.50 21.87 34.59
CA PRO A 287 9.82 21.93 33.96
C PRO A 287 10.42 20.56 33.59
N ASP A 288 10.10 19.50 34.35
CA ASP A 288 10.66 18.16 34.12
C ASP A 288 9.97 17.43 32.96
N THR A 289 8.74 17.84 32.62
CA THR A 289 7.94 17.20 31.56
C THR A 289 7.47 18.20 30.49
N ALA A 290 8.10 19.38 30.42
CA ALA A 290 7.70 20.43 29.50
C ALA A 290 7.81 19.96 28.04
N PRO A 291 6.88 20.40 27.16
CA PRO A 291 6.89 19.98 25.77
C PRO A 291 8.14 20.49 25.04
N ALA A 292 8.50 19.81 23.95
CA ALA A 292 9.42 20.39 22.99
C ALA A 292 8.88 21.76 22.52
N ARG A 293 9.75 22.74 22.29
CA ARG A 293 9.31 24.10 21.95
C ARG A 293 10.16 24.72 20.86
N ALA A 294 9.50 25.39 19.92
CA ALA A 294 10.11 26.39 19.05
C ALA A 294 9.53 27.75 19.40
N CYS A 295 10.35 28.78 19.48
CA CYS A 295 9.93 30.16 19.72
C CYS A 295 10.64 31.07 18.71
N VAL A 296 9.86 31.85 17.96
CA VAL A 296 10.37 32.70 16.88
C VAL A 296 9.64 34.03 16.85
N GLU A 297 10.35 35.07 16.43
CA GLU A 297 9.73 36.35 16.06
C GLU A 297 9.25 36.27 14.60
N VAL A 298 8.08 36.82 14.32
CA VAL A 298 7.49 36.86 12.98
C VAL A 298 7.12 38.30 12.61
N SER A 299 7.14 38.60 11.31
CA SER A 299 6.90 39.97 10.82
C SER A 299 5.49 40.49 11.11
N ARG A 300 4.50 39.60 11.26
CA ARG A 300 3.11 39.94 11.57
C ARG A 300 2.31 38.71 11.99
N LEU A 301 1.41 38.89 12.95
CA LEU A 301 0.43 37.89 13.40
C LEU A 301 -0.99 38.27 12.98
N PRO A 302 -1.93 37.30 12.89
CA PRO A 302 -3.33 37.58 12.59
C PRO A 302 -3.93 38.62 13.55
N LYS A 303 -4.66 39.60 13.00
CA LYS A 303 -5.24 40.73 13.76
C LYS A 303 -4.23 41.56 14.58
N ASP A 304 -2.95 41.52 14.21
CA ASP A 304 -1.87 42.33 14.81
C ASP A 304 -1.60 42.06 16.31
N VAL A 305 -2.00 40.89 16.81
CA VAL A 305 -1.69 40.41 18.17
C VAL A 305 -0.18 40.33 18.42
N LEU A 306 0.19 40.26 19.70
CA LEU A 306 1.57 40.21 20.16
C LEU A 306 2.12 38.78 20.25
N VAL A 307 1.24 37.80 20.43
CA VAL A 307 1.59 36.38 20.60
C VAL A 307 0.54 35.46 19.99
N GLU A 308 1.00 34.39 19.34
CA GLU A 308 0.21 33.26 18.87
C GLU A 308 0.89 31.95 19.31
N ILE A 309 0.12 30.97 19.78
CA ILE A 309 0.68 29.68 20.21
C ILE A 309 -0.14 28.52 19.62
N ASP A 310 0.54 27.58 18.99
CA ASP A 310 0.00 26.28 18.60
C ASP A 310 0.54 25.16 19.49
N CYS A 311 -0.13 23.99 19.47
CA CYS A 311 0.40 22.82 20.13
C CYS A 311 -0.01 21.49 19.48
N ILE A 312 0.79 20.46 19.76
CA ILE A 312 0.49 19.06 19.49
C ILE A 312 0.42 18.34 20.83
N ALA A 313 -0.62 17.53 21.01
CA ALA A 313 -0.81 16.71 22.20
C ALA A 313 -1.04 15.23 21.83
N VAL A 314 -0.85 14.33 22.80
CA VAL A 314 -1.12 12.90 22.67
C VAL A 314 -2.13 12.48 23.74
N ILE A 315 -3.33 12.06 23.31
CA ILE A 315 -4.45 11.60 24.17
C ILE A 315 -4.52 10.08 24.27
#